data_AF-A0A3A5SH58-F1
#
_entry.id   AF-A0A3A5SH58-F1
#
_cell.length_a   1.000
_cell.length_b   1.000
_cell.length_c   1.000
_cell.angle_alpha   90.00
_cell.angle_beta   90.00
_cell.angle_gamma   90.00
#
_symmetry.space_group_name_H-M   'P 1'
#
loop_
_entity.id
_entity.type
_entity.pdbx_description
1 polymer ?
#
loop_
_entity_poly.entity_id
_entity_poly.type
_entity_poly.pdbx_seq_one_letter_code
_entity_poly.pdbx_strand_id
1 'polypeptide(L)'
;MKHPKIIVAGIGPGNESDITPAVISALQESDVVVGYKYYFQFVTPYLHPSTACIDTGMKRERARAEQAFELAEQGKTVCVISSGDAGIYGMTPLVYEMKRERNSDVEIVSLPGISAFQKAASLLGAPVGHDFCVISLSDLMTPWERIERRITAAAAADFVTAVYNPKSEGRYWQLYRLKELFLQEGRSPETPVGYVRQAGRPEQAVHITTLGDFNPEEVDMFTVVLIGNSQSYEWNGAFITPRGYYRDTNTEATGIGQDIMIRSFRTIEKELKNKHIPLDHKWALLHAIHTTADFEMEHLLHTDEGAVASLYQAIEKGGIKTIVTDVTMAASGIRKGALQRLGIEVKCYLGDPRTATMAAEKGLTRTQAGIRLAVEEHPDAFFVFGNAPTALMELCDLIRKGKAHPAGIVAAPVGFVHVQESKHMVKPFTEIPKIIVEGRKGGSNLAATLVNSVLCYNDAEQLRPGRDV
;
A
#
# COMPACT_ATOMS: atom_id res chain seq x y z
N MET A 1 -0.61 -60.81 -3.91
CA MET A 1 0.30 -60.02 -4.77
C MET A 1 0.48 -58.67 -4.11
N LYS A 2 1.70 -58.10 -4.11
CA LYS A 2 1.91 -56.72 -3.62
C LYS A 2 1.03 -55.79 -4.47
N HIS A 3 0.33 -54.85 -3.84
CA HIS A 3 -0.43 -53.84 -4.58
C HIS A 3 0.56 -52.95 -5.37
N PRO A 4 0.34 -52.69 -6.67
CA PRO A 4 1.18 -51.80 -7.47
C PRO A 4 1.29 -50.42 -6.83
N LYS A 5 2.50 -49.89 -6.68
CA LYS A 5 2.75 -48.66 -5.91
C LYS A 5 3.79 -47.76 -6.57
N ILE A 6 3.43 -46.49 -6.76
CA ILE A 6 4.34 -45.40 -7.14
C ILE A 6 4.44 -44.42 -5.98
N ILE A 7 5.65 -44.19 -5.50
CA ILE A 7 5.97 -43.14 -4.54
C ILE A 7 6.58 -41.98 -5.32
N VAL A 8 6.05 -40.77 -5.19
CA VAL A 8 6.64 -39.56 -5.78
C VAL A 8 7.27 -38.75 -4.66
N ALA A 9 8.59 -38.62 -4.69
CA ALA A 9 9.37 -38.11 -3.57
C ALA A 9 10.11 -36.81 -3.89
N GLY A 10 9.89 -35.78 -3.07
CA GLY A 10 10.68 -34.55 -3.07
C GLY A 10 11.99 -34.73 -2.31
N ILE A 11 13.12 -34.73 -3.00
CA ILE A 11 14.44 -35.00 -2.40
C ILE A 11 15.11 -33.75 -1.84
N GLY A 12 14.38 -32.65 -1.67
CA GLY A 12 14.95 -31.39 -1.20
C GLY A 12 15.85 -30.69 -2.24
N PRO A 13 16.47 -29.56 -1.87
CA PRO A 13 17.18 -28.69 -2.80
C PRO A 13 18.56 -29.26 -3.20
N GLY A 14 19.15 -30.12 -2.39
CA GLY A 14 20.40 -30.84 -2.72
C GLY A 14 21.32 -31.18 -1.55
N ASN A 15 21.04 -30.72 -0.32
CA ASN A 15 21.76 -31.15 0.87
C ASN A 15 21.17 -32.45 1.42
N GLU A 16 22.00 -33.36 1.90
CA GLU A 16 21.57 -34.61 2.56
C GLU A 16 20.67 -34.35 3.78
N SER A 17 20.95 -33.30 4.56
CA SER A 17 20.17 -32.95 5.75
C SER A 17 18.79 -32.35 5.43
N ASP A 18 18.57 -31.96 4.17
CA ASP A 18 17.27 -31.46 3.70
C ASP A 18 16.36 -32.59 3.17
N ILE A 19 16.84 -33.83 3.09
CA ILE A 19 16.03 -35.00 2.71
C ILE A 19 15.26 -35.49 3.93
N THR A 20 13.94 -35.60 3.79
CA THR A 20 13.10 -36.02 4.92
C THR A 20 13.28 -37.51 5.24
N PRO A 21 13.16 -37.92 6.51
CA PRO A 21 13.23 -39.34 6.87
C PRO A 21 12.24 -40.22 6.09
N ALA A 22 11.05 -39.72 5.80
CA ALA A 22 10.04 -40.44 5.01
C ALA A 22 10.52 -40.73 3.58
N VAL A 23 11.23 -39.78 2.95
CA VAL A 23 11.82 -39.97 1.62
C VAL A 23 12.97 -40.97 1.68
N ILE A 24 13.82 -40.93 2.71
CA ILE A 24 14.88 -41.92 2.92
C ILE A 24 14.30 -43.33 3.04
N SER A 25 13.27 -43.53 3.87
CA SER A 25 12.59 -44.83 4.01
C SER A 25 11.99 -45.30 2.68
N ALA A 26 11.35 -44.41 1.92
CA ALA A 26 10.81 -44.76 0.61
C ALA A 26 11.90 -45.18 -0.39
N LEU A 27 13.05 -44.51 -0.40
CA LEU A 27 14.19 -44.87 -1.24
C LEU A 27 14.75 -46.26 -0.88
N GLN A 28 14.81 -46.59 0.41
CA GLN A 28 15.30 -47.88 0.91
C GLN A 28 14.35 -49.05 0.60
N GLU A 29 13.04 -48.79 0.55
CA GLU A 29 12.00 -49.80 0.29
C GLU A 29 11.67 -50.01 -1.19
N SER A 30 12.22 -49.19 -2.08
CA SER A 30 11.88 -49.19 -3.50
C SER A 30 12.67 -50.23 -4.29
N ASP A 31 11.98 -50.94 -5.18
CA ASP A 31 12.62 -51.88 -6.11
C ASP A 31 13.32 -51.12 -7.26
N VAL A 32 12.76 -49.96 -7.65
CA VAL A 32 13.26 -49.09 -8.72
C VAL A 32 13.13 -47.62 -8.35
N VAL A 33 14.15 -46.84 -8.68
CA VAL A 33 14.11 -45.37 -8.63
C VAL A 33 14.16 -44.80 -10.04
N VAL A 34 13.19 -43.96 -10.38
CA VAL A 34 13.07 -43.28 -11.68
C VAL A 34 13.31 -41.78 -11.47
N GLY A 35 14.18 -41.18 -12.26
CA GLY A 35 14.55 -39.78 -12.06
C GLY A 35 15.37 -39.19 -13.18
N TYR A 36 15.70 -37.91 -13.03
CA TYR A 36 16.69 -37.26 -13.88
C TYR A 36 18.10 -37.67 -13.43
N LYS A 37 19.00 -38.01 -14.38
CA LYS A 37 20.39 -38.42 -14.12
C LYS A 37 21.09 -37.65 -12.99
N TYR A 38 20.97 -36.32 -13.02
CA TYR A 38 21.63 -35.44 -12.06
C TYR A 38 21.15 -35.66 -10.62
N TYR A 39 19.90 -36.09 -10.40
CA TYR A 39 19.36 -36.26 -9.04
C TYR A 39 19.82 -37.53 -8.34
N PHE A 40 20.26 -38.55 -9.10
CA PHE A 40 20.70 -39.81 -8.50
C PHE A 40 21.88 -39.61 -7.54
N GLN A 41 22.77 -38.66 -7.82
CA GLN A 41 23.92 -38.38 -6.95
C GLN A 41 23.53 -38.03 -5.50
N PHE A 42 22.33 -37.48 -5.29
CA PHE A 42 21.83 -37.10 -3.96
C PHE A 42 21.18 -38.26 -3.21
N VAL A 43 20.72 -39.30 -3.92
CA VAL A 43 19.95 -40.40 -3.32
C VAL A 43 20.69 -41.73 -3.27
N THR A 44 21.72 -41.92 -4.11
CA THR A 44 22.51 -43.17 -4.17
C THR A 44 22.95 -43.71 -2.79
N PRO A 45 23.40 -42.89 -1.82
CA PRO A 45 23.80 -43.41 -0.50
C PRO A 45 22.69 -44.11 0.28
N TYR A 46 21.41 -43.88 -0.06
CA TYR A 46 20.25 -44.45 0.64
C TYR A 46 19.64 -45.64 -0.08
N LEU A 47 20.11 -45.98 -1.28
CA LEU A 47 19.52 -47.07 -2.07
C LEU A 47 20.07 -48.42 -1.62
N HIS A 48 19.21 -49.44 -1.62
CA HIS A 48 19.68 -50.82 -1.50
C HIS A 48 20.52 -51.18 -2.73
N PRO A 49 21.62 -51.98 -2.62
CA PRO A 49 22.47 -52.33 -3.76
C PRO A 49 21.76 -52.99 -4.95
N SER A 50 20.60 -53.61 -4.73
CA SER A 50 19.77 -54.23 -5.78
C SER A 50 18.77 -53.27 -6.44
N THR A 51 18.68 -52.02 -5.96
CA THR A 51 17.71 -51.02 -6.48
C THR A 51 18.15 -50.59 -7.87
N ALA A 52 17.26 -50.73 -8.86
CA ALA A 52 17.55 -50.26 -10.21
C ALA A 52 17.32 -48.74 -10.32
N CYS A 53 18.26 -48.01 -10.92
CA CYS A 53 18.09 -46.59 -11.24
C CYS A 53 17.83 -46.41 -12.74
N ILE A 54 16.70 -45.76 -13.09
CA ILE A 54 16.30 -45.53 -14.48
C ILE A 54 16.33 -44.03 -14.79
N ASP A 55 17.26 -43.66 -15.68
CA ASP A 55 17.38 -42.31 -16.23
C ASP A 55 16.58 -42.18 -17.52
N THR A 56 15.87 -41.06 -17.64
CA THR A 56 15.07 -40.72 -18.83
C THR A 56 15.54 -39.45 -19.51
N GLY A 57 16.57 -38.75 -19.02
CA GLY A 57 17.03 -37.46 -19.54
C GLY A 57 16.14 -36.24 -19.21
N MET A 58 16.56 -35.03 -19.59
CA MET A 58 15.80 -33.78 -19.39
C MET A 58 14.65 -33.61 -20.41
N LYS A 59 13.59 -32.86 -20.03
CA LYS A 59 12.41 -32.55 -20.88
C LYS A 59 11.59 -33.77 -21.35
N ARG A 60 11.70 -34.87 -20.61
CA ARG A 60 11.00 -36.13 -20.86
C ARG A 60 10.19 -36.54 -19.64
N GLU A 61 9.57 -35.57 -18.98
CA GLU A 61 8.76 -35.78 -17.77
C GLU A 61 7.62 -36.78 -18.06
N ARG A 62 6.95 -36.69 -19.22
CA ARG A 62 5.88 -37.62 -19.59
C ARG A 62 6.39 -39.07 -19.69
N ALA A 63 7.54 -39.28 -20.34
CA ALA A 63 8.16 -40.59 -20.46
C ALA A 63 8.61 -41.15 -19.09
N ARG A 64 9.05 -40.30 -18.14
CA ARG A 64 9.30 -40.73 -16.75
C ARG A 64 8.07 -41.30 -16.10
N ALA A 65 6.96 -40.59 -16.18
CA ALA A 65 5.71 -41.04 -15.59
C ALA A 65 5.27 -42.36 -16.23
N GLU A 66 5.30 -42.44 -17.57
CA GLU A 66 4.96 -43.66 -18.32
C GLU A 66 5.79 -44.88 -17.88
N GLN A 67 7.12 -44.72 -17.82
CA GLN A 67 8.02 -45.78 -17.39
C GLN A 67 7.76 -46.23 -15.94
N ALA A 68 7.39 -45.30 -15.05
CA ALA A 68 7.06 -45.61 -13.67
C ALA A 68 5.79 -46.46 -13.56
N PHE A 69 4.76 -46.18 -14.38
CA PHE A 69 3.54 -47.00 -14.44
C PHE A 69 3.82 -48.40 -14.96
N GLU A 70 4.57 -48.53 -16.06
CA GLU A 70 4.90 -49.85 -16.62
C GLU A 70 5.59 -50.77 -15.60
N LEU A 71 6.48 -50.21 -14.78
CA LEU A 71 7.22 -50.96 -13.76
C LEU A 71 6.35 -51.26 -12.53
N ALA A 72 5.51 -50.32 -12.13
CA ALA A 72 4.58 -50.53 -11.02
C ALA A 72 3.54 -51.60 -11.37
N GLU A 73 3.04 -51.61 -12.60
CA GLU A 73 2.09 -52.60 -13.14
C GLU A 73 2.71 -54.01 -13.23
N GLN A 74 4.03 -54.11 -13.29
CA GLN A 74 4.78 -55.38 -13.16
C GLN A 74 4.95 -55.82 -11.69
N GLY A 75 4.36 -55.10 -10.72
CA GLY A 75 4.39 -55.42 -9.30
C GLY A 75 5.58 -54.85 -8.52
N LYS A 76 6.35 -53.93 -9.12
CA LYS A 76 7.47 -53.25 -8.45
C LYS A 76 6.99 -52.06 -7.62
N THR A 77 7.64 -51.80 -6.48
CA THR A 77 7.55 -50.51 -5.79
C THR A 77 8.47 -49.52 -6.50
N VAL A 78 7.90 -48.48 -7.10
CA VAL A 78 8.65 -47.48 -7.88
C VAL A 78 8.70 -46.15 -7.15
N CYS A 79 9.89 -45.60 -6.94
CA CYS A 79 10.08 -44.24 -6.42
C CYS A 79 10.47 -43.27 -7.54
N VAL A 80 9.62 -42.29 -7.83
CA VAL A 80 9.87 -41.21 -8.77
C VAL A 80 10.40 -40.00 -8.01
N ILE A 81 11.66 -39.66 -8.22
CA ILE A 81 12.32 -38.56 -7.49
C ILE A 81 12.17 -37.22 -8.23
N SER A 82 11.97 -36.14 -7.47
CA SER A 82 11.96 -34.75 -7.94
C SER A 82 12.79 -33.88 -7.00
N SER A 83 13.58 -32.94 -7.54
CA SER A 83 14.27 -31.95 -6.71
C SER A 83 13.28 -31.03 -6.00
N GLY A 84 13.61 -30.62 -4.78
CA GLY A 84 12.76 -29.78 -3.97
C GLY A 84 11.56 -30.56 -3.45
N ASP A 85 10.37 -29.99 -3.66
CA ASP A 85 9.09 -30.67 -3.41
C ASP A 85 8.53 -31.23 -4.73
N ALA A 86 8.04 -32.47 -4.73
CA ALA A 86 7.54 -33.12 -5.94
C ALA A 86 6.22 -32.52 -6.47
N GLY A 87 5.46 -31.78 -5.65
CA GLY A 87 4.25 -31.07 -6.02
C GLY A 87 4.49 -29.68 -6.61
N ILE A 88 5.67 -29.08 -6.39
CA ILE A 88 5.98 -27.72 -6.86
C ILE A 88 6.78 -27.80 -8.15
N TYR A 89 6.11 -27.64 -9.29
CA TYR A 89 6.69 -27.78 -10.63
C TYR A 89 7.45 -29.12 -10.84
N GLY A 90 7.09 -30.15 -10.08
CA GLY A 90 7.71 -31.47 -10.07
C GLY A 90 6.84 -32.55 -10.71
N MET A 91 7.15 -33.81 -10.39
CA MET A 91 6.52 -34.98 -11.03
C MET A 91 5.13 -35.34 -10.48
N THR A 92 4.75 -34.92 -9.27
CA THR A 92 3.50 -35.37 -8.63
C THR A 92 2.26 -35.09 -9.49
N PRO A 93 2.01 -33.85 -9.98
CA PRO A 93 0.85 -33.57 -10.82
C PRO A 93 0.80 -34.46 -12.07
N LEU A 94 1.95 -34.64 -12.73
CA LEU A 94 2.05 -35.42 -13.96
C LEU A 94 1.79 -36.92 -13.72
N VAL A 95 2.24 -37.47 -12.61
CA VAL A 95 1.96 -38.88 -12.24
C VAL A 95 0.46 -39.09 -12.00
N TYR A 96 -0.23 -38.13 -11.36
CA TYR A 96 -1.68 -38.19 -11.21
C TYR A 96 -2.43 -38.03 -12.53
N GLU A 97 -2.00 -37.11 -13.41
CA GLU A 97 -2.58 -36.95 -14.76
C GLU A 97 -2.43 -38.24 -15.57
N MET A 98 -1.25 -38.87 -15.53
CA MET A 98 -0.96 -40.14 -16.19
C MET A 98 -1.81 -41.28 -15.62
N LYS A 99 -2.00 -41.37 -14.30
CA LYS A 99 -2.89 -42.36 -13.68
C LYS A 99 -4.30 -42.28 -14.26
N ARG A 100 -4.82 -41.06 -14.35
CA ARG A 100 -6.16 -40.80 -14.90
C ARG A 100 -6.23 -41.16 -16.38
N GLU A 101 -5.23 -40.76 -17.17
CA GLU A 101 -5.18 -41.06 -18.62
C GLU A 101 -5.11 -42.57 -18.88
N ARG A 102 -4.34 -43.32 -18.07
CA ARG A 102 -4.23 -44.78 -18.18
C ARG A 102 -5.38 -45.56 -17.55
N ASN A 103 -6.24 -44.90 -16.76
CA ASN A 103 -7.24 -45.55 -15.91
C ASN A 103 -6.61 -46.68 -15.05
N SER A 104 -5.46 -46.39 -14.43
CA SER A 104 -4.65 -47.37 -13.69
C SER A 104 -5.02 -47.43 -12.21
N ASP A 105 -5.03 -48.63 -11.62
CA ASP A 105 -5.32 -48.88 -10.20
C ASP A 105 -4.08 -48.72 -9.28
N VAL A 106 -2.91 -48.38 -9.84
CA VAL A 106 -1.67 -48.19 -9.10
C VAL A 106 -1.84 -47.17 -7.96
N GLU A 107 -1.45 -47.54 -6.74
CA GLU A 107 -1.42 -46.63 -5.59
C GLU A 107 -0.38 -45.53 -5.83
N ILE A 108 -0.77 -44.27 -5.62
CA ILE A 108 0.18 -43.14 -5.65
C ILE A 108 0.35 -42.61 -4.22
N VAL A 109 1.59 -42.52 -3.78
CA VAL A 109 1.97 -41.86 -2.52
C VAL A 109 2.82 -40.64 -2.84
N SER A 110 2.40 -39.45 -2.43
CA SER A 110 3.20 -38.23 -2.58
C SER A 110 3.92 -37.93 -1.26
N LEU A 111 5.24 -37.83 -1.30
CA LEU A 111 6.07 -37.47 -0.15
C LEU A 111 6.65 -36.06 -0.33
N PRO A 112 6.44 -35.15 0.63
CA PRO A 112 6.89 -33.77 0.52
C PRO A 112 8.41 -33.64 0.67
N GLY A 113 8.95 -32.53 0.15
CA GLY A 113 10.35 -32.16 0.28
C GLY A 113 10.53 -30.67 0.53
N ILE A 114 11.71 -30.26 1.01
CA ILE A 114 12.05 -28.85 1.17
C ILE A 114 12.21 -28.23 -0.22
N SER A 115 11.33 -27.29 -0.58
CA SER A 115 11.37 -26.61 -1.87
C SER A 115 12.53 -25.62 -1.96
N ALA A 116 13.02 -25.36 -3.17
CA ALA A 116 14.19 -24.49 -3.38
C ALA A 116 13.97 -23.06 -2.84
N PHE A 117 12.76 -22.51 -2.94
CA PHE A 117 12.45 -21.19 -2.36
C PHE A 117 12.51 -21.19 -0.84
N GLN A 118 12.15 -22.28 -0.16
CA GLN A 118 12.22 -22.36 1.30
C GLN A 118 13.67 -22.35 1.75
N LYS A 119 14.52 -23.13 1.06
CA LYS A 119 15.97 -23.12 1.33
C LYS A 119 16.59 -21.77 1.03
N ALA A 120 16.29 -21.18 -0.13
CA ALA A 120 16.77 -19.85 -0.50
C ALA A 120 16.33 -18.79 0.53
N ALA A 121 15.07 -18.82 0.96
CA ALA A 121 14.56 -17.91 1.99
C ALA A 121 15.33 -18.04 3.31
N SER A 122 15.59 -19.27 3.77
CA SER A 122 16.36 -19.50 5.01
C SER A 122 17.81 -19.01 4.94
N LEU A 123 18.38 -18.94 3.73
CA LEU A 123 19.74 -18.44 3.49
C LEU A 123 19.78 -16.91 3.37
N LEU A 124 18.67 -16.31 2.92
CA LEU A 124 18.54 -14.86 2.78
C LEU A 124 18.08 -14.16 4.07
N GLY A 125 17.44 -14.89 5.00
CA GLY A 125 16.88 -14.35 6.23
C GLY A 125 15.42 -14.75 6.42
N ALA A 126 14.50 -13.79 6.28
CA ALA A 126 13.06 -13.99 6.41
C ALA A 126 12.24 -13.29 5.30
N PRO A 127 12.53 -13.54 4.00
CA PRO A 127 11.84 -12.86 2.90
C PRO A 127 10.36 -13.24 2.78
N VAL A 128 9.98 -14.48 3.16
CA VAL A 128 8.62 -15.01 3.04
C VAL A 128 7.82 -14.92 4.35
N GLY A 129 8.07 -13.89 5.16
CA GLY A 129 7.40 -13.67 6.45
C GLY A 129 5.93 -13.21 6.36
N HIS A 130 5.45 -12.90 5.15
CA HIS A 130 4.09 -12.43 4.86
C HIS A 130 3.52 -13.21 3.65
N ASP A 131 2.31 -12.87 3.25
CA ASP A 131 1.68 -13.35 2.01
C ASP A 131 2.67 -13.36 0.84
N PHE A 132 2.83 -14.53 0.24
CA PHE A 132 3.75 -14.75 -0.86
C PHE A 132 3.10 -15.61 -1.95
N CYS A 133 3.67 -15.54 -3.16
CA CYS A 133 3.31 -16.41 -4.26
C CYS A 133 4.56 -17.01 -4.92
N VAL A 134 4.35 -18.06 -5.70
CA VAL A 134 5.39 -18.75 -6.47
C VAL A 134 5.01 -18.72 -7.94
N ILE A 135 5.90 -18.20 -8.79
CA ILE A 135 5.68 -18.08 -10.24
C ILE A 135 6.83 -18.74 -10.98
N SER A 136 6.53 -19.56 -11.98
CA SER A 136 7.52 -20.03 -12.92
C SER A 136 7.55 -19.17 -14.18
N LEU A 137 8.75 -18.82 -14.66
CA LEU A 137 8.94 -18.12 -15.93
C LEU A 137 9.08 -19.07 -17.14
N SER A 138 8.83 -20.37 -16.95
CA SER A 138 8.83 -21.32 -18.05
C SER A 138 7.55 -21.21 -18.87
N ASP A 139 7.67 -20.64 -20.07
CA ASP A 139 6.61 -20.47 -21.06
C ASP A 139 6.41 -21.68 -22.00
N LEU A 140 7.20 -22.76 -21.83
CA LEU A 140 7.15 -23.95 -22.69
C LEU A 140 5.75 -24.55 -22.86
N MET A 141 4.99 -24.63 -21.76
CA MET A 141 3.62 -25.19 -21.73
C MET A 141 2.58 -24.16 -21.23
N THR A 142 3.01 -22.93 -20.94
CA THR A 142 2.15 -21.86 -20.42
C THR A 142 2.37 -20.61 -21.27
N PRO A 143 1.36 -20.12 -22.01
CA PRO A 143 1.49 -18.90 -22.80
C PRO A 143 2.00 -17.73 -21.96
N TRP A 144 2.94 -16.95 -22.50
CA TRP A 144 3.56 -15.83 -21.79
C TRP A 144 2.54 -14.84 -21.24
N GLU A 145 1.48 -14.52 -22.00
CA GLU A 145 0.39 -13.64 -21.59
C GLU A 145 -0.25 -14.04 -20.24
N ARG A 146 -0.32 -15.34 -19.96
CA ARG A 146 -0.82 -15.86 -18.69
C ARG A 146 0.20 -15.68 -17.57
N ILE A 147 1.49 -15.83 -17.87
CA ILE A 147 2.57 -15.60 -16.90
C ILE A 147 2.64 -14.11 -16.56
N GLU A 148 2.59 -13.23 -17.56
CA GLU A 148 2.56 -11.78 -17.40
C GLU A 148 1.37 -11.35 -16.53
N ARG A 149 0.16 -11.86 -16.79
CA ARG A 149 -1.01 -11.60 -15.93
C ARG A 149 -0.78 -12.00 -14.47
N ARG A 150 -0.07 -13.11 -14.20
CA ARG A 150 0.27 -13.53 -12.83
C ARG A 150 1.30 -12.62 -12.19
N ILE A 151 2.29 -12.17 -12.96
CA ILE A 151 3.32 -11.23 -12.50
C ILE A 151 2.67 -9.90 -12.11
N THR A 152 1.86 -9.32 -13.00
CA THR A 152 1.11 -8.08 -12.74
C THR A 152 0.21 -8.22 -11.51
N ALA A 153 -0.53 -9.33 -11.39
CA ALA A 153 -1.37 -9.56 -10.23
C ALA A 153 -0.57 -9.68 -8.92
N ALA A 154 0.57 -10.36 -8.94
CA ALA A 154 1.44 -10.49 -7.78
C ALA A 154 2.03 -9.13 -7.34
N ALA A 155 2.45 -8.32 -8.30
CA ALA A 155 2.96 -6.97 -8.05
C ALA A 155 1.86 -6.04 -7.49
N ALA A 156 0.71 -5.96 -8.17
CA ALA A 156 -0.41 -5.11 -7.77
C ALA A 156 -1.01 -5.48 -6.41
N ALA A 157 -1.06 -6.76 -6.07
CA ALA A 157 -1.60 -7.24 -4.79
C ALA A 157 -0.54 -7.30 -3.66
N ASP A 158 0.63 -6.73 -3.88
CA ASP A 158 1.70 -6.60 -2.88
C ASP A 158 2.28 -7.93 -2.35
N PHE A 159 2.32 -8.99 -3.18
CA PHE A 159 2.89 -10.28 -2.76
C PHE A 159 4.42 -10.28 -2.80
N VAL A 160 5.03 -10.90 -1.79
CA VAL A 160 6.40 -11.43 -1.93
C VAL A 160 6.37 -12.50 -3.02
N THR A 161 7.33 -12.49 -3.94
CA THR A 161 7.29 -13.39 -5.11
C THR A 161 8.56 -14.22 -5.23
N ALA A 162 8.41 -15.55 -5.13
CA ALA A 162 9.47 -16.50 -5.45
C ALA A 162 9.37 -16.92 -6.93
N VAL A 163 10.48 -16.79 -7.65
CA VAL A 163 10.56 -17.02 -9.09
C VAL A 163 11.32 -18.32 -9.37
N TYR A 164 10.64 -19.26 -10.02
CA TYR A 164 11.18 -20.53 -10.48
C TYR A 164 11.47 -20.53 -11.97
N ASN A 165 12.45 -21.34 -12.37
CA ASN A 165 12.90 -21.47 -13.77
C ASN A 165 13.21 -20.10 -14.40
N PRO A 166 13.96 -19.21 -13.72
CA PRO A 166 14.03 -17.81 -14.08
C PRO A 166 14.75 -17.56 -15.42
N LYS A 167 15.70 -18.42 -15.78
CA LYS A 167 16.48 -18.32 -17.02
C LYS A 167 16.77 -19.69 -17.63
N SER A 168 16.96 -19.73 -18.93
CA SER A 168 17.57 -20.84 -19.69
C SER A 168 18.07 -20.32 -21.03
N GLU A 169 18.70 -21.16 -21.85
CA GLU A 169 19.17 -20.77 -23.19
C GLU A 169 18.08 -20.10 -24.05
N GLY A 170 16.86 -20.66 -24.07
CA GLY A 170 15.72 -20.07 -24.79
C GLY A 170 14.92 -19.03 -24.00
N ARG A 171 15.22 -18.86 -22.70
CA ARG A 171 14.51 -17.94 -21.80
C ARG A 171 15.47 -16.91 -21.23
N TYR A 172 15.80 -15.91 -22.04
CA TYR A 172 16.78 -14.87 -21.70
C TYR A 172 16.15 -13.52 -21.38
N TRP A 173 14.89 -13.28 -21.74
CA TRP A 173 14.23 -11.97 -21.65
C TRP A 173 13.11 -11.90 -20.61
N GLN A 174 12.55 -13.04 -20.19
CA GLN A 174 11.39 -13.12 -19.32
C GLN A 174 11.63 -12.50 -17.95
N LEU A 175 12.84 -12.66 -17.39
CA LEU A 175 13.20 -12.09 -16.09
C LEU A 175 13.36 -10.55 -16.17
N TYR A 176 13.82 -10.02 -17.31
CA TYR A 176 13.79 -8.58 -17.57
C TYR A 176 12.36 -8.04 -17.61
N ARG A 177 11.47 -8.72 -18.34
CA ARG A 177 10.05 -8.34 -18.42
C ARG A 177 9.38 -8.42 -17.06
N LEU A 178 9.71 -9.41 -16.23
CA LEU A 178 9.22 -9.48 -14.85
C LEU A 178 9.64 -8.25 -14.04
N LYS A 179 10.93 -7.88 -14.08
CA LYS A 179 11.45 -6.69 -13.38
C LYS A 179 10.73 -5.43 -13.84
N GLU A 180 10.54 -5.26 -15.14
CA GLU A 180 9.82 -4.13 -15.74
C GLU A 180 8.37 -4.03 -15.21
N LEU A 181 7.64 -5.14 -15.19
CA LEU A 181 6.24 -5.20 -14.74
C LEU A 181 6.10 -4.85 -13.26
N PHE A 182 7.02 -5.33 -12.41
CA PHE A 182 7.00 -4.95 -10.99
C PHE A 182 7.17 -3.44 -10.82
N LEU A 183 8.11 -2.83 -11.55
CA LEU A 183 8.33 -1.38 -11.51
C LEU A 183 7.13 -0.60 -12.06
N GLN A 184 6.51 -1.08 -13.14
CA GLN A 184 5.32 -0.46 -13.76
C GLN A 184 4.11 -0.45 -12.82
N GLU A 185 3.91 -1.53 -12.06
CA GLU A 185 2.84 -1.63 -11.05
C GLU A 185 3.16 -0.85 -9.75
N GLY A 186 4.22 -0.04 -9.74
CA GLY A 186 4.55 0.87 -8.63
C GLY A 186 5.39 0.25 -7.52
N ARG A 187 6.02 -0.92 -7.74
CA ARG A 187 7.03 -1.45 -6.81
C ARG A 187 8.22 -0.49 -6.74
N SER A 188 8.68 -0.18 -5.53
CA SER A 188 9.86 0.67 -5.33
C SER A 188 11.10 0.02 -5.97
N PRO A 189 11.97 0.79 -6.67
CA PRO A 189 13.28 0.31 -7.09
C PRO A 189 14.13 -0.19 -5.92
N GLU A 190 13.95 0.37 -4.71
CA GLU A 190 14.66 -0.02 -3.49
C GLU A 190 14.15 -1.31 -2.85
N THR A 191 13.11 -1.95 -3.41
CA THR A 191 12.60 -3.21 -2.86
C THR A 191 13.69 -4.27 -2.88
N PRO A 192 13.97 -4.97 -1.76
CA PRO A 192 14.96 -6.03 -1.74
C PRO A 192 14.64 -7.16 -2.73
N VAL A 193 15.67 -7.60 -3.44
CA VAL A 193 15.68 -8.80 -4.28
C VAL A 193 16.81 -9.69 -3.79
N GLY A 194 16.47 -10.92 -3.43
CA GLY A 194 17.44 -11.95 -3.07
C GLY A 194 17.48 -13.03 -4.15
N TYR A 195 18.66 -13.48 -4.55
CA TYR A 195 18.78 -14.61 -5.47
C TYR A 195 19.84 -15.58 -4.97
N VAL A 196 19.49 -16.86 -5.00
CA VAL A 196 20.32 -17.94 -4.47
C VAL A 196 20.55 -18.97 -5.55
N ARG A 197 21.80 -19.11 -5.97
CA ARG A 197 22.25 -20.14 -6.89
C ARG A 197 22.62 -21.39 -6.12
N GLN A 198 22.23 -22.57 -6.61
CA GLN A 198 22.62 -23.87 -6.06
C GLN A 198 22.35 -24.00 -4.54
N ALA A 199 21.19 -23.53 -4.09
CA ALA A 199 20.80 -23.56 -2.67
C ALA A 199 20.95 -24.97 -2.07
N GLY A 200 21.69 -25.08 -0.97
CA GLY A 200 21.97 -26.35 -0.28
C GLY A 200 23.04 -27.23 -0.93
N ARG A 201 23.71 -26.79 -2.00
CA ARG A 201 24.73 -27.57 -2.73
C ARG A 201 26.12 -26.92 -2.64
N PRO A 202 27.21 -27.60 -3.03
CA PRO A 202 28.57 -27.08 -2.88
C PRO A 202 28.84 -25.72 -3.56
N GLU A 203 28.22 -25.43 -4.70
CA GLU A 203 28.38 -24.16 -5.42
C GLU A 203 27.37 -23.08 -4.98
N GLN A 204 26.85 -23.16 -3.75
CA GLN A 204 25.86 -22.21 -3.25
C GLN A 204 26.41 -20.78 -3.26
N ALA A 205 25.66 -19.86 -3.86
CA ALA A 205 25.93 -18.44 -3.82
C ALA A 205 24.66 -17.68 -3.43
N VAL A 206 24.77 -16.77 -2.47
CA VAL A 206 23.66 -16.00 -1.89
C VAL A 206 23.91 -14.52 -2.16
N HIS A 207 22.95 -13.86 -2.78
CA HIS A 207 23.03 -12.45 -3.13
C HIS A 207 21.77 -11.71 -2.69
N ILE A 208 21.96 -10.50 -2.16
CA ILE A 208 20.88 -9.54 -1.86
C ILE A 208 21.24 -8.24 -2.57
N THR A 209 20.25 -7.67 -3.26
CA THR A 209 20.32 -6.41 -3.99
C THR A 209 18.96 -5.73 -3.95
N THR A 210 18.74 -4.68 -4.74
CA THR A 210 17.46 -3.99 -4.90
C THR A 210 16.82 -4.35 -6.24
N LEU A 211 15.52 -4.12 -6.39
CA LEU A 211 14.82 -4.37 -7.65
C LEU A 211 15.39 -3.50 -8.79
N GLY A 212 15.77 -2.26 -8.49
CA GLY A 212 16.41 -1.33 -9.42
C GLY A 212 17.77 -1.84 -9.91
N ASP A 213 18.61 -2.34 -9.00
CA ASP A 213 19.97 -2.76 -9.32
C ASP A 213 20.08 -4.22 -9.77
N PHE A 214 19.04 -5.03 -9.52
CA PHE A 214 19.03 -6.44 -9.86
C PHE A 214 19.32 -6.67 -11.34
N ASN A 215 20.41 -7.36 -11.65
CA ASN A 215 20.85 -7.71 -12.99
C ASN A 215 20.42 -9.15 -13.36
N PRO A 216 19.44 -9.33 -14.27
CA PRO A 216 19.01 -10.66 -14.72
C PRO A 216 20.11 -11.52 -15.36
N GLU A 217 21.25 -10.95 -15.75
CA GLU A 217 22.37 -11.72 -16.32
C GLU A 217 23.11 -12.58 -15.31
N GLU A 218 23.02 -12.28 -14.02
CA GLU A 218 23.71 -13.03 -12.95
C GLU A 218 22.96 -14.31 -12.54
N VAL A 219 21.77 -14.52 -13.10
CA VAL A 219 20.88 -15.63 -12.78
C VAL A 219 20.97 -16.71 -13.84
N ASP A 220 21.04 -17.97 -13.41
CA ASP A 220 20.99 -19.15 -14.28
C ASP A 220 19.81 -20.08 -13.94
N MET A 221 19.76 -21.26 -14.57
CA MET A 221 18.70 -22.24 -14.34
C MET A 221 18.74 -22.90 -12.95
N PHE A 222 19.82 -22.74 -12.18
CA PHE A 222 19.99 -23.27 -10.82
C PHE A 222 19.75 -22.22 -9.75
N THR A 223 19.20 -21.08 -10.14
CA THR A 223 18.96 -19.94 -9.27
C THR A 223 17.48 -19.80 -8.96
N VAL A 224 17.15 -19.49 -7.69
CA VAL A 224 15.82 -19.03 -7.28
C VAL A 224 15.92 -17.56 -6.91
N VAL A 225 14.98 -16.76 -7.40
CA VAL A 225 14.90 -15.31 -7.09
C VAL A 225 13.71 -15.07 -6.17
N LEU A 226 13.87 -14.23 -5.16
CA LEU A 226 12.84 -13.76 -4.26
C LEU A 226 12.77 -12.23 -4.34
N ILE A 227 11.59 -11.70 -4.61
CA ILE A 227 11.32 -10.26 -4.69
C ILE A 227 10.42 -9.87 -3.52
N GLY A 228 10.83 -8.82 -2.81
CA GLY A 228 10.12 -8.33 -1.63
C GLY A 228 8.79 -7.68 -1.97
N ASN A 229 7.99 -7.47 -0.92
CA ASN A 229 6.81 -6.62 -1.00
C ASN A 229 7.14 -5.18 -0.55
N SER A 230 6.12 -4.35 -0.39
CA SER A 230 6.27 -2.93 -0.03
C SER A 230 6.85 -2.69 1.37
N GLN A 231 6.87 -3.73 2.20
CA GLN A 231 7.34 -3.69 3.59
C GLN A 231 8.68 -4.39 3.76
N SER A 232 9.18 -5.08 2.74
CA SER A 232 10.45 -5.78 2.80
C SER A 232 11.61 -4.80 2.87
N TYR A 233 12.61 -5.11 3.69
CA TYR A 233 13.84 -4.34 3.80
C TYR A 233 15.03 -5.27 4.01
N GLU A 234 16.23 -4.76 3.73
CA GLU A 234 17.49 -5.42 4.05
C GLU A 234 18.02 -4.84 5.37
N TRP A 235 18.53 -5.69 6.25
CA TRP A 235 19.22 -5.26 7.47
C TRP A 235 20.32 -6.25 7.85
N ASN A 236 21.57 -5.76 7.95
CA ASN A 236 22.74 -6.54 8.34
C ASN A 236 22.96 -7.84 7.54
N GLY A 237 22.80 -7.76 6.22
CA GLY A 237 22.89 -8.87 5.28
C GLY A 237 21.68 -9.79 5.26
N ALA A 238 20.57 -9.41 5.92
CA ALA A 238 19.35 -10.22 5.96
C ALA A 238 18.20 -9.53 5.23
N PHE A 239 17.58 -10.25 4.30
CA PHE A 239 16.31 -9.88 3.67
C PHE A 239 15.17 -10.19 4.64
N ILE A 240 14.47 -9.16 5.11
CA ILE A 240 13.37 -9.27 6.07
C ILE A 240 12.07 -8.76 5.46
N THR A 241 11.02 -9.57 5.52
CA THR A 241 9.63 -9.10 5.36
C THR A 241 8.94 -9.15 6.72
N PRO A 242 8.61 -7.99 7.33
CA PRO A 242 8.13 -7.94 8.70
C PRO A 242 6.72 -8.52 8.83
N ARG A 243 6.46 -9.21 9.96
CA ARG A 243 5.11 -9.69 10.33
C ARG A 243 4.21 -8.61 10.93
N GLY A 244 4.72 -7.40 11.10
CA GLY A 244 3.99 -6.25 11.66
C GLY A 244 4.11 -6.04 13.17
N TYR A 245 4.61 -7.03 13.95
CA TYR A 245 4.70 -6.93 15.43
C TYR A 245 5.64 -5.83 15.96
N TYR A 246 6.70 -5.53 15.21
CA TYR A 246 7.76 -4.59 15.61
C TYR A 246 7.76 -3.32 14.75
N ARG A 247 6.68 -3.04 14.03
CA ARG A 247 6.51 -1.72 13.43
C ARG A 247 6.55 -0.71 14.57
N ASP A 248 7.39 0.32 14.44
CA ASP A 248 7.52 1.39 15.41
C ASP A 248 6.16 1.78 15.96
N THR A 249 5.88 1.29 17.17
CA THR A 249 4.90 1.87 18.07
C THR A 249 5.47 3.18 18.57
N ASN A 250 5.70 4.14 17.67
CA ASN A 250 5.63 5.56 18.01
C ASN A 250 4.17 6.00 18.24
N THR A 251 3.31 5.05 18.62
CA THR A 251 1.94 5.18 19.07
C THR A 251 1.84 5.54 20.55
N GLU A 252 2.93 5.52 21.33
CA GLU A 252 2.84 6.04 22.72
C GLU A 252 2.61 7.56 22.77
N ALA A 253 2.97 8.30 21.72
CA ALA A 253 2.73 9.75 21.64
C ALA A 253 1.48 10.15 20.81
N THR A 254 0.91 9.23 20.02
CA THR A 254 -0.19 9.55 19.08
C THR A 254 -1.40 8.68 19.38
N GLY A 255 -2.50 9.28 19.86
CA GLY A 255 -3.73 8.54 20.14
C GLY A 255 -4.30 7.86 18.89
N ILE A 256 -5.07 6.78 19.06
CA ILE A 256 -5.67 5.99 17.95
C ILE A 256 -6.39 6.89 16.93
N GLY A 257 -7.09 7.93 17.39
CA GLY A 257 -7.77 8.89 16.50
C GLY A 257 -6.81 9.71 15.64
N GLN A 258 -5.65 10.09 16.18
CA GLN A 258 -4.63 10.84 15.46
C GLN A 258 -3.98 9.99 14.37
N ASP A 259 -3.67 8.73 14.67
CA ASP A 259 -3.09 7.79 13.68
C ASP A 259 -4.04 7.55 12.50
N ILE A 260 -5.34 7.39 12.76
CA ILE A 260 -6.35 7.26 11.69
C ILE A 260 -6.36 8.51 10.79
N MET A 261 -6.27 9.70 11.39
CA MET A 261 -6.23 10.95 10.62
C MET A 261 -4.95 11.09 9.81
N ILE A 262 -3.78 10.75 10.38
CA ILE A 262 -2.48 10.73 9.67
C ILE A 262 -2.55 9.78 8.47
N ARG A 263 -3.06 8.56 8.66
CA ARG A 263 -3.22 7.59 7.56
C ARG A 263 -4.16 8.12 6.49
N SER A 264 -5.29 8.73 6.89
CA SER A 264 -6.25 9.33 5.96
C SER A 264 -5.60 10.42 5.11
N PHE A 265 -4.82 11.33 5.71
CA PHE A 265 -4.14 12.40 5.00
C PHE A 265 -3.11 11.87 4.00
N ARG A 266 -2.34 10.84 4.39
CA ARG A 266 -1.39 10.16 3.49
C ARG A 266 -2.09 9.47 2.32
N THR A 267 -3.25 8.87 2.55
CA THR A 267 -4.05 8.27 1.47
C THR A 267 -4.55 9.34 0.51
N ILE A 268 -5.13 10.43 1.02
CA ILE A 268 -5.60 11.56 0.19
C ILE A 268 -4.44 12.12 -0.64
N GLU A 269 -3.28 12.39 -0.03
CA GLU A 269 -2.09 12.89 -0.71
C GLU A 269 -1.62 11.99 -1.88
N LYS A 270 -1.69 10.67 -1.69
CA LYS A 270 -1.37 9.70 -2.75
C LYS A 270 -2.38 9.71 -3.89
N GLU A 271 -3.64 10.04 -3.63
CA GLU A 271 -4.70 10.07 -4.63
C GLU A 271 -4.84 11.44 -5.36
N LEU A 272 -4.29 12.52 -4.80
CA LEU A 272 -4.29 13.85 -5.44
C LEU A 272 -3.75 13.79 -6.88
N LYS A 273 -4.42 14.45 -7.82
CA LYS A 273 -3.95 14.53 -9.22
C LYS A 273 -2.72 15.40 -9.35
N ASN A 274 -2.72 16.57 -8.69
CA ASN A 274 -1.55 17.43 -8.66
C ASN A 274 -0.61 17.05 -7.51
N LYS A 275 0.63 16.64 -7.83
CA LYS A 275 1.66 16.29 -6.84
C LYS A 275 2.48 17.48 -6.34
N HIS A 276 2.49 18.58 -7.08
CA HIS A 276 3.31 19.76 -6.80
C HIS A 276 2.42 20.90 -6.29
N ILE A 277 2.03 20.81 -5.02
CA ILE A 277 1.18 21.79 -4.34
C ILE A 277 1.98 22.43 -3.19
N PRO A 278 2.04 23.77 -3.08
CA PRO A 278 2.66 24.45 -1.95
C PRO A 278 2.09 23.99 -0.61
N LEU A 279 2.94 23.88 0.42
CA LEU A 279 2.54 23.33 1.74
C LEU A 279 1.34 24.06 2.35
N ASP A 280 1.33 25.40 2.24
CA ASP A 280 0.26 26.29 2.68
C ASP A 280 -1.12 25.86 2.14
N HIS A 281 -1.23 25.77 0.81
CA HIS A 281 -2.44 25.34 0.13
C HIS A 281 -2.77 23.86 0.39
N LYS A 282 -1.74 23.00 0.32
CA LYS A 282 -1.86 21.55 0.48
C LYS A 282 -2.45 21.19 1.83
N TRP A 283 -2.04 21.89 2.89
CA TRP A 283 -2.53 21.61 4.24
C TRP A 283 -4.04 21.86 4.38
N ALA A 284 -4.52 22.99 3.86
CA ALA A 284 -5.95 23.30 3.83
C ALA A 284 -6.71 22.34 2.90
N LEU A 285 -6.13 21.96 1.76
CA LEU A 285 -6.72 21.03 0.80
C LEU A 285 -6.92 19.62 1.38
N LEU A 286 -5.92 19.07 2.06
CA LEU A 286 -6.03 17.76 2.71
C LEU A 286 -7.12 17.76 3.79
N HIS A 287 -7.21 18.84 4.57
CA HIS A 287 -8.28 19.04 5.55
C HIS A 287 -9.66 19.08 4.88
N ALA A 288 -9.80 19.85 3.80
CA ALA A 288 -11.04 19.99 3.04
C ALA A 288 -11.50 18.64 2.47
N ILE A 289 -10.62 17.90 1.79
CA ILE A 289 -10.93 16.59 1.22
C ILE A 289 -11.24 15.58 2.34
N HIS A 290 -10.47 15.55 3.43
CA HIS A 290 -10.73 14.65 4.55
C HIS A 290 -12.13 14.85 5.16
N THR A 291 -12.56 16.10 5.28
CA THR A 291 -13.87 16.45 5.86
C THR A 291 -15.03 16.15 4.93
N THR A 292 -14.81 16.18 3.62
CA THR A 292 -15.88 16.08 2.61
C THR A 292 -15.88 14.76 1.84
N ALA A 293 -14.78 14.00 1.92
CA ALA A 293 -14.46 12.88 1.03
C ALA A 293 -14.60 13.24 -0.47
N ASP A 294 -14.27 14.49 -0.83
CA ASP A 294 -14.54 15.04 -2.16
C ASP A 294 -13.27 15.63 -2.79
N PHE A 295 -12.68 14.91 -3.75
CA PHE A 295 -11.50 15.36 -4.51
C PHE A 295 -11.79 16.52 -5.48
N GLU A 296 -13.06 16.92 -5.70
CA GLU A 296 -13.36 18.14 -6.45
C GLU A 296 -12.79 19.40 -5.76
N MET A 297 -12.46 19.31 -4.46
CA MET A 297 -11.75 20.38 -3.74
C MET A 297 -10.40 20.74 -4.36
N GLU A 298 -9.75 19.86 -5.14
CA GLU A 298 -8.54 20.22 -5.93
C GLU A 298 -8.79 21.39 -6.91
N HIS A 299 -10.04 21.58 -7.33
CA HIS A 299 -10.44 22.65 -8.25
C HIS A 299 -11.22 23.77 -7.57
N LEU A 300 -11.89 23.46 -6.45
CA LEU A 300 -12.77 24.41 -5.78
C LEU A 300 -12.07 25.17 -4.66
N LEU A 301 -11.08 24.59 -3.98
CA LEU A 301 -10.39 25.31 -2.91
C LEU A 301 -9.39 26.30 -3.53
N HIS A 302 -9.52 27.56 -3.15
CA HIS A 302 -8.57 28.63 -3.42
C HIS A 302 -8.02 29.16 -2.10
N THR A 303 -6.70 29.31 -2.01
CA THR A 303 -6.03 30.03 -0.91
C THR A 303 -5.18 31.12 -1.52
N ASP A 304 -5.24 32.32 -0.98
CA ASP A 304 -4.23 33.33 -1.31
C ASP A 304 -2.85 32.81 -0.87
N GLU A 305 -1.78 33.21 -1.56
CA GLU A 305 -0.43 32.71 -1.29
C GLU A 305 0.00 33.02 0.15
N GLY A 306 0.28 31.98 0.94
CA GLY A 306 0.68 32.13 2.34
C GLY A 306 -0.45 32.51 3.29
N ALA A 307 -1.72 32.41 2.86
CA ALA A 307 -2.86 32.79 3.69
C ALA A 307 -2.96 31.93 4.96
N VAL A 308 -2.76 30.61 4.86
CA VAL A 308 -2.88 29.70 6.02
C VAL A 308 -1.76 29.97 7.03
N ALA A 309 -0.53 30.09 6.54
CA ALA A 309 0.66 30.37 7.32
C ALA A 309 0.61 31.74 8.00
N SER A 310 0.24 32.80 7.27
CA SER A 310 0.18 34.17 7.81
C SER A 310 -0.90 34.31 8.89
N LEU A 311 -2.06 33.68 8.71
CA LEU A 311 -3.11 33.65 9.73
C LEU A 311 -2.66 32.88 10.97
N TYR A 312 -2.01 31.72 10.82
CA TYR A 312 -1.44 30.99 11.95
C TYR A 312 -0.41 31.82 12.72
N GLN A 313 0.51 32.48 12.02
CA GLN A 313 1.54 33.32 12.63
C GLN A 313 0.94 34.55 13.35
N ALA A 314 -0.10 35.17 12.79
CA ALA A 314 -0.79 36.28 13.42
C ALA A 314 -1.52 35.85 14.70
N ILE A 315 -2.10 34.65 14.70
CA ILE A 315 -2.70 34.01 15.88
C ILE A 315 -1.63 33.73 16.94
N GLU A 316 -0.53 33.08 16.58
CA GLU A 316 0.54 32.69 17.49
C GLU A 316 1.21 33.91 18.16
N LYS A 317 1.34 35.02 17.43
CA LYS A 317 1.86 36.30 17.95
C LYS A 317 0.83 37.11 18.75
N GLY A 318 -0.41 36.61 18.90
CA GLY A 318 -1.50 37.29 19.62
C GLY A 318 -2.11 38.49 18.88
N GLY A 319 -1.85 38.62 17.58
CA GLY A 319 -2.43 39.65 16.71
C GLY A 319 -3.89 39.37 16.33
N ILE A 320 -4.32 38.10 16.39
CA ILE A 320 -5.72 37.69 16.20
C ILE A 320 -6.20 37.00 17.47
N LYS A 321 -7.22 37.58 18.12
CA LYS A 321 -7.79 37.06 19.38
C LYS A 321 -9.21 36.50 19.24
N THR A 322 -9.93 36.93 18.20
CA THR A 322 -11.33 36.60 18.00
C THR A 322 -11.56 36.02 16.62
N ILE A 323 -12.25 34.87 16.57
CA ILE A 323 -12.82 34.30 15.34
C ILE A 323 -14.33 34.54 15.37
N VAL A 324 -14.87 35.13 14.31
CA VAL A 324 -16.31 35.38 14.17
C VAL A 324 -16.90 34.45 13.11
N THR A 325 -17.92 33.68 13.48
CA THR A 325 -18.63 32.79 12.55
C THR A 325 -20.04 33.30 12.24
N ASP A 326 -20.49 33.08 11.00
CA ASP A 326 -21.84 33.45 10.55
C ASP A 326 -22.95 32.62 11.21
N VAL A 327 -22.68 31.35 11.52
CA VAL A 327 -23.61 30.42 12.17
C VAL A 327 -22.95 29.60 13.30
N THR A 328 -23.76 29.17 14.26
CA THR A 328 -23.31 28.43 15.45
C THR A 328 -22.69 27.06 15.11
N MET A 329 -23.12 26.42 14.03
CA MET A 329 -22.57 25.13 13.60
C MET A 329 -21.11 25.25 13.19
N ALA A 330 -20.72 26.36 12.53
CA ALA A 330 -19.34 26.61 12.17
C ALA A 330 -18.47 26.84 13.42
N ALA A 331 -18.97 27.63 14.39
CA ALA A 331 -18.28 27.80 15.67
C ALA A 331 -18.08 26.47 16.42
N SER A 332 -19.10 25.60 16.40
CA SER A 332 -19.08 24.31 17.10
C SER A 332 -18.11 23.30 16.50
N GLY A 333 -17.76 23.45 15.21
CA GLY A 333 -16.80 22.59 14.52
C GLY A 333 -15.34 22.99 14.71
N ILE A 334 -15.06 24.16 15.30
CA ILE A 334 -13.69 24.61 15.59
C ILE A 334 -13.21 23.91 16.86
N ARG A 335 -12.00 23.32 16.81
CA ARG A 335 -11.47 22.46 17.88
C ARG A 335 -11.23 23.26 19.17
N LYS A 336 -11.95 22.90 20.24
CA LYS A 336 -11.82 23.54 21.56
C LYS A 336 -10.40 23.46 22.13
N GLY A 337 -9.70 22.34 21.94
CA GLY A 337 -8.31 22.18 22.38
C GLY A 337 -7.36 23.18 21.71
N ALA A 338 -7.51 23.39 20.40
CA ALA A 338 -6.74 24.38 19.64
C ALA A 338 -7.03 25.81 20.12
N LEU A 339 -8.30 26.14 20.35
CA LEU A 339 -8.72 27.45 20.86
C LEU A 339 -8.12 27.75 22.24
N GLN A 340 -8.17 26.79 23.17
CA GLN A 340 -7.59 26.94 24.51
C GLN A 340 -6.07 27.09 24.45
N ARG A 341 -5.41 26.27 23.63
CA ARG A 341 -3.96 26.29 23.42
C ARG A 341 -3.46 27.63 22.86
N LEU A 342 -4.22 28.22 21.95
CA LEU A 342 -3.86 29.47 21.26
C LEU A 342 -4.48 30.72 21.91
N GLY A 343 -5.30 30.57 22.95
CA GLY A 343 -5.95 31.68 23.63
C GLY A 343 -6.94 32.46 22.77
N ILE A 344 -7.63 31.78 21.85
CA ILE A 344 -8.59 32.39 20.92
C ILE A 344 -10.03 32.19 21.38
N GLU A 345 -10.82 33.25 21.24
CA GLU A 345 -12.27 33.22 21.44
C GLU A 345 -13.02 33.05 20.11
N VAL A 346 -14.02 32.17 20.07
CA VAL A 346 -14.93 32.03 18.92
C VAL A 346 -16.28 32.64 19.28
N LYS A 347 -16.77 33.56 18.46
CA LYS A 347 -18.06 34.25 18.64
C LYS A 347 -19.00 34.02 17.45
N CYS A 348 -20.28 33.86 17.76
CA CYS A 348 -21.36 33.85 16.77
C CYS A 348 -22.53 34.67 17.27
N TYR A 349 -22.83 35.78 16.59
CA TYR A 349 -23.85 36.76 17.01
C TYR A 349 -25.26 36.42 16.50
N LEU A 350 -25.43 35.31 15.77
CA LEU A 350 -26.73 34.91 15.21
C LEU A 350 -27.83 34.76 16.27
N GLY A 351 -27.45 34.28 17.47
CA GLY A 351 -28.34 34.11 18.61
C GLY A 351 -28.41 35.31 19.55
N ASP A 352 -27.67 36.39 19.28
CA ASP A 352 -27.68 37.59 20.13
C ASP A 352 -29.06 38.29 20.05
N PRO A 353 -29.71 38.63 21.18
CA PRO A 353 -31.00 39.33 21.16
C PRO A 353 -30.98 40.65 20.36
N ARG A 354 -29.85 41.37 20.35
CA ARG A 354 -29.68 42.63 19.60
C ARG A 354 -29.79 42.41 18.09
N THR A 355 -29.40 41.23 17.61
CA THR A 355 -29.44 40.85 16.19
C THR A 355 -30.86 40.82 15.66
N ALA A 356 -31.82 40.32 16.44
CA ALA A 356 -33.22 40.25 16.03
C ALA A 356 -33.84 41.64 15.86
N THR A 357 -33.58 42.53 16.82
CA THR A 357 -34.02 43.93 16.76
C THR A 357 -33.42 44.66 15.56
N MET A 358 -32.08 44.57 15.38
CA MET A 358 -31.40 45.23 14.26
C MET A 358 -31.86 44.70 12.90
N ALA A 359 -32.11 43.39 12.78
CA ALA A 359 -32.60 42.78 11.55
C ALA A 359 -33.97 43.35 11.14
N ALA A 360 -34.89 43.49 12.09
CA ALA A 360 -36.21 44.05 11.86
C ALA A 360 -36.15 45.56 11.51
N GLU A 361 -35.40 46.35 12.28
CA GLU A 361 -35.30 47.80 12.09
C GLU A 361 -34.63 48.19 10.76
N LYS A 362 -33.60 47.45 10.35
CA LYS A 362 -32.76 47.79 9.18
C LYS A 362 -33.08 46.94 7.94
N GLY A 363 -34.10 46.08 7.99
CA GLY A 363 -34.50 45.22 6.88
C GLY A 363 -33.42 44.22 6.44
N LEU A 364 -32.70 43.63 7.39
CA LEU A 364 -31.58 42.70 7.14
C LEU A 364 -31.96 41.27 7.50
N THR A 365 -31.19 40.29 7.01
CA THR A 365 -31.22 38.96 7.64
C THR A 365 -30.60 38.98 9.03
N ARG A 366 -30.97 38.03 9.89
CA ARG A 366 -30.33 37.86 11.22
C ARG A 366 -28.82 37.66 11.10
N THR A 367 -28.36 36.93 10.10
CA THR A 367 -26.92 36.73 9.88
C THR A 367 -26.20 38.03 9.48
N GLN A 368 -26.81 38.89 8.66
CA GLN A 368 -26.26 40.23 8.35
C GLN A 368 -26.20 41.13 9.58
N ALA A 369 -27.29 41.21 10.34
CA ALA A 369 -27.32 41.98 11.58
C ALA A 369 -26.28 41.48 12.61
N GLY A 370 -26.08 40.16 12.68
CA GLY A 370 -25.04 39.56 13.53
C GLY A 370 -23.63 39.97 13.12
N ILE A 371 -23.33 40.03 11.81
CA ILE A 371 -22.04 40.52 11.32
C ILE A 371 -21.83 42.00 11.60
N ARG A 372 -22.87 42.84 11.50
CA ARG A 372 -22.76 44.26 11.87
C ARG A 372 -22.37 44.44 13.34
N LEU A 373 -23.05 43.73 14.24
CA LEU A 373 -22.73 43.73 15.67
C LEU A 373 -21.31 43.20 15.92
N ALA A 374 -20.93 42.12 15.22
CA ALA A 374 -19.59 41.56 15.35
C ALA A 374 -18.50 42.56 14.94
N VAL A 375 -18.72 43.33 13.86
CA VAL A 375 -17.78 44.35 13.38
C VAL A 375 -17.72 45.55 14.32
N GLU A 376 -18.83 45.93 14.96
CA GLU A 376 -18.82 46.99 15.99
C GLU A 376 -17.92 46.63 17.19
N GLU A 377 -17.85 45.35 17.56
CA GLU A 377 -17.07 44.88 18.70
C GLU A 377 -15.67 44.34 18.34
N HIS A 378 -15.51 43.73 17.16
CA HIS A 378 -14.27 43.06 16.69
C HIS A 378 -14.04 43.34 15.19
N PRO A 379 -13.77 44.58 14.78
CA PRO A 379 -13.62 44.94 13.37
C PRO A 379 -12.43 44.25 12.68
N ASP A 380 -11.46 43.78 13.45
CA ASP A 380 -10.21 43.13 13.07
C ASP A 380 -10.22 41.60 13.22
N ALA A 381 -11.38 41.00 13.55
CA ALA A 381 -11.49 39.56 13.75
C ALA A 381 -11.13 38.73 12.49
N PHE A 382 -10.88 37.45 12.72
CA PHE A 382 -10.85 36.45 11.65
C PHE A 382 -12.29 36.00 11.35
N PHE A 383 -12.83 36.38 10.18
CA PHE A 383 -14.23 36.12 9.84
C PHE A 383 -14.41 34.83 9.03
N VAL A 384 -15.41 34.03 9.39
CA VAL A 384 -15.62 32.68 8.87
C VAL A 384 -17.07 32.49 8.46
N PHE A 385 -17.29 32.18 7.19
CA PHE A 385 -18.62 32.04 6.60
C PHE A 385 -18.82 30.63 6.05
N GLY A 386 -19.66 29.85 6.71
CA GLY A 386 -19.96 28.46 6.32
C GLY A 386 -21.35 28.26 5.73
N ASN A 387 -22.26 29.22 5.85
CA ASN A 387 -23.65 29.03 5.42
C ASN A 387 -24.23 30.24 4.69
N ALA A 388 -24.27 31.42 5.31
CA ALA A 388 -25.08 32.54 4.86
C ALA A 388 -24.32 33.46 3.87
N PRO A 389 -24.64 33.43 2.56
CA PRO A 389 -24.00 34.33 1.59
C PRO A 389 -24.27 35.80 1.88
N THR A 390 -25.47 36.13 2.38
CA THR A 390 -25.82 37.51 2.74
C THR A 390 -24.93 38.08 3.86
N ALA A 391 -24.47 37.24 4.79
CA ALA A 391 -23.56 37.64 5.86
C ALA A 391 -22.17 38.00 5.33
N LEU A 392 -21.68 37.21 4.36
CA LEU A 392 -20.40 37.48 3.70
C LEU A 392 -20.47 38.77 2.86
N MET A 393 -21.57 38.97 2.13
CA MET A 393 -21.83 40.20 1.38
C MET A 393 -21.86 41.44 2.30
N GLU A 394 -22.46 41.30 3.49
CA GLU A 394 -22.50 42.36 4.49
C GLU A 394 -21.11 42.73 5.00
N LEU A 395 -20.25 41.74 5.30
CA LEU A 395 -18.87 42.02 5.66
C LEU A 395 -18.15 42.78 4.53
N CYS A 396 -18.32 42.37 3.28
CA CYS A 396 -17.72 43.04 2.13
C CYS A 396 -18.16 44.52 2.02
N ASP A 397 -19.45 44.82 2.26
CA ASP A 397 -19.96 46.19 2.30
C ASP A 397 -19.35 47.00 3.45
N LEU A 398 -19.19 46.40 4.63
CA LEU A 398 -18.57 47.05 5.80
C LEU A 398 -17.08 47.32 5.59
N ILE A 399 -16.34 46.41 4.95
CA ILE A 399 -14.93 46.64 4.56
C ILE A 399 -14.83 47.84 3.62
N ARG A 400 -15.67 47.89 2.57
CA ARG A 400 -15.68 49.02 1.62
C ARG A 400 -16.03 50.35 2.26
N LYS A 401 -16.81 50.33 3.33
CA LYS A 401 -17.18 51.51 4.14
C LYS A 401 -16.13 51.88 5.19
N GLY A 402 -15.01 51.17 5.26
CA GLY A 402 -13.94 51.40 6.24
C GLY A 402 -14.37 51.08 7.68
N LYS A 403 -15.39 50.23 7.87
CA LYS A 403 -15.89 49.84 9.19
C LYS A 403 -15.28 48.54 9.69
N ALA A 404 -14.82 47.68 8.79
CA ALA A 404 -14.20 46.40 9.11
C ALA A 404 -12.80 46.33 8.48
N HIS A 405 -11.84 45.78 9.23
CA HIS A 405 -10.48 45.50 8.79
C HIS A 405 -10.09 44.06 9.14
N PRO A 406 -10.78 43.04 8.59
CA PRO A 406 -10.56 41.64 8.96
C PRO A 406 -9.11 41.22 8.89
N ALA A 407 -8.64 40.49 9.91
CA ALA A 407 -7.33 39.86 9.84
C ALA A 407 -7.27 38.71 8.82
N GLY A 408 -8.43 38.14 8.46
CA GLY A 408 -8.58 37.11 7.42
C GLY A 408 -10.02 36.77 7.14
N ILE A 409 -10.27 36.05 6.05
CA ILE A 409 -11.62 35.59 5.66
C ILE A 409 -11.60 34.13 5.19
N VAL A 410 -12.44 33.28 5.79
CA VAL A 410 -12.85 31.99 5.20
C VAL A 410 -14.22 32.15 4.54
N ALA A 411 -14.27 32.02 3.22
CA ALA A 411 -15.48 32.13 2.42
C ALA A 411 -15.91 30.76 1.87
N ALA A 412 -16.69 30.03 2.66
CA ALA A 412 -17.28 28.75 2.28
C ALA A 412 -18.82 28.69 2.46
N PRO A 413 -19.61 29.74 2.14
CA PRO A 413 -21.06 29.62 2.16
C PRO A 413 -21.53 28.58 1.14
N VAL A 414 -22.64 27.91 1.44
CA VAL A 414 -23.22 26.85 0.62
C VAL A 414 -24.64 27.20 0.20
N GLY A 415 -25.05 26.77 -0.98
CA GLY A 415 -26.41 26.97 -1.48
C GLY A 415 -26.47 27.41 -2.94
N PHE A 416 -27.64 27.87 -3.35
CA PHE A 416 -27.98 28.07 -4.77
C PHE A 416 -28.23 29.53 -5.15
N VAL A 417 -28.42 30.42 -4.18
CA VAL A 417 -28.79 31.82 -4.40
C VAL A 417 -27.72 32.71 -3.75
N HIS A 418 -27.13 33.63 -4.53
CA HIS A 418 -26.11 34.59 -4.11
C HIS A 418 -24.79 34.00 -3.55
N VAL A 419 -24.59 32.68 -3.61
CA VAL A 419 -23.42 32.01 -3.02
C VAL A 419 -22.14 32.31 -3.80
N GLN A 420 -22.16 32.12 -5.12
CA GLN A 420 -20.98 32.36 -5.96
C GLN A 420 -20.63 33.85 -5.97
N GLU A 421 -21.64 34.70 -6.06
CA GLU A 421 -21.51 36.15 -6.04
C GLU A 421 -20.89 36.62 -4.72
N SER A 422 -21.36 36.11 -3.58
CA SER A 422 -20.81 36.47 -2.27
C SER A 422 -19.32 36.13 -2.14
N LYS A 423 -18.88 34.99 -2.68
CA LYS A 423 -17.47 34.57 -2.69
C LYS A 423 -16.63 35.44 -3.62
N HIS A 424 -17.17 35.78 -4.79
CA HIS A 424 -16.52 36.70 -5.72
C HIS A 424 -16.34 38.11 -5.14
N MET A 425 -17.29 38.59 -4.34
CA MET A 425 -17.20 39.90 -3.68
C MET A 425 -16.02 40.02 -2.71
N VAL A 426 -15.47 38.91 -2.22
CA VAL A 426 -14.31 38.91 -1.31
C VAL A 426 -12.99 39.10 -2.07
N LYS A 427 -12.91 38.61 -3.32
CA LYS A 427 -11.66 38.56 -4.11
C LYS A 427 -10.96 39.93 -4.28
N PRO A 428 -11.67 41.05 -4.48
CA PRO A 428 -11.04 42.36 -4.63
C PRO A 428 -10.24 42.86 -3.42
N PHE A 429 -10.44 42.30 -2.22
CA PHE A 429 -9.72 42.72 -1.01
C PHE A 429 -8.32 42.08 -0.92
N THR A 430 -7.41 42.44 -1.82
CA THR A 430 -6.11 41.77 -1.99
C THR A 430 -5.20 41.80 -0.76
N GLU A 431 -5.38 42.75 0.14
CA GLU A 431 -4.57 42.89 1.36
C GLU A 431 -5.04 41.98 2.51
N ILE A 432 -6.24 41.41 2.41
CA ILE A 432 -6.80 40.51 3.41
C ILE A 432 -6.51 39.07 2.99
N PRO A 433 -5.86 38.23 3.82
CA PRO A 433 -5.68 36.80 3.54
C PRO A 433 -7.02 36.06 3.42
N LYS A 434 -7.18 35.26 2.37
CA LYS A 434 -8.45 34.55 2.10
C LYS A 434 -8.24 33.06 1.85
N ILE A 435 -9.24 32.30 2.32
CA ILE A 435 -9.47 30.91 1.94
C ILE A 435 -10.90 30.83 1.38
N ILE A 436 -11.04 30.47 0.11
CA ILE A 436 -12.32 30.50 -0.61
C ILE A 436 -12.61 29.11 -1.14
N VAL A 437 -13.83 28.61 -0.92
CA VAL A 437 -14.33 27.42 -1.60
C VAL A 437 -15.19 27.90 -2.75
N GLU A 438 -14.68 27.85 -3.97
CA GLU A 438 -15.33 28.34 -5.19
C GLU A 438 -16.65 27.61 -5.49
N GLY A 439 -17.46 28.21 -6.38
CA GLY A 439 -18.72 27.61 -6.81
C GLY A 439 -19.79 27.63 -5.71
N ARG A 440 -20.68 26.63 -5.72
CA ARG A 440 -21.85 26.53 -4.81
C ARG A 440 -21.61 25.66 -3.59
N LYS A 441 -20.55 24.84 -3.62
CA LYS A 441 -20.16 23.97 -2.50
C LYS A 441 -19.58 24.80 -1.36
N GLY A 442 -19.69 24.28 -0.16
CA GLY A 442 -19.35 24.98 1.07
C GLY A 442 -19.95 24.22 2.25
N GLY A 443 -20.06 24.90 3.38
CA GLY A 443 -20.74 24.35 4.54
C GLY A 443 -20.05 24.74 5.83
N SER A 444 -20.80 24.69 6.93
CA SER A 444 -20.28 24.99 8.27
C SER A 444 -19.16 24.03 8.69
N ASN A 445 -19.26 22.75 8.33
CA ASN A 445 -18.21 21.76 8.57
C ASN A 445 -16.92 22.10 7.81
N LEU A 446 -17.03 22.46 6.53
CA LEU A 446 -15.89 22.81 5.70
C LEU A 446 -15.24 24.12 6.17
N ALA A 447 -16.03 25.15 6.47
CA ALA A 447 -15.53 26.41 7.03
C ALA A 447 -14.78 26.19 8.35
N ALA A 448 -15.36 25.41 9.28
CA ALA A 448 -14.73 25.08 10.55
C ALA A 448 -13.43 24.27 10.36
N THR A 449 -13.41 23.31 9.45
CA THR A 449 -12.22 22.54 9.11
C THR A 449 -11.11 23.42 8.53
N LEU A 450 -11.43 24.37 7.66
CA LEU A 450 -10.44 25.29 7.10
C LEU A 450 -9.82 26.18 8.18
N VAL A 451 -10.63 26.64 9.13
CA VAL A 451 -10.13 27.29 10.36
C VAL A 451 -9.23 26.36 11.16
N ASN A 452 -9.64 25.11 11.39
CA ASN A 452 -8.81 24.13 12.10
C ASN A 452 -7.46 23.92 11.40
N SER A 453 -7.43 23.91 10.06
CA SER A 453 -6.19 23.79 9.29
C SER A 453 -5.23 24.96 9.56
N VAL A 454 -5.75 26.19 9.70
CA VAL A 454 -4.98 27.35 10.15
C VAL A 454 -4.46 27.12 11.57
N LEU A 455 -5.32 26.73 12.53
CA LEU A 455 -4.96 26.58 13.95
C LEU A 455 -3.93 25.46 14.24
N CYS A 456 -3.69 24.55 13.28
CA CYS A 456 -2.69 23.50 13.37
C CYS A 456 -1.69 23.51 12.21
N TYR A 457 -1.42 24.69 11.61
CA TYR A 457 -0.50 24.80 10.49
C TYR A 457 0.94 24.36 10.82
N ASN A 458 1.37 24.51 12.08
CA ASN A 458 2.67 24.01 12.54
C ASN A 458 2.84 22.48 12.46
N ASP A 459 1.75 21.72 12.31
CA ASP A 459 1.79 20.27 12.10
C ASP A 459 1.92 19.88 10.60
N ALA A 460 1.89 20.86 9.69
CA ALA A 460 1.82 20.62 8.25
C ALA A 460 3.08 19.96 7.68
N GLU A 461 4.27 20.42 8.08
CA GLU A 461 5.55 19.89 7.58
C GLU A 461 5.72 18.40 7.85
N GLN A 462 5.23 17.93 9.00
CA GLN A 462 5.33 16.53 9.42
C GLN A 462 4.13 15.69 8.96
N LEU A 463 3.13 16.32 8.34
CA LEU A 463 1.85 15.72 7.99
C LEU A 463 1.21 15.01 9.20
N ARG A 464 1.20 15.68 10.36
CA ARG A 464 0.72 15.13 11.64
C ARG A 464 -0.56 15.82 12.14
N PRO A 465 -1.68 15.71 11.42
CA PRO A 465 -2.92 16.33 11.85
C PRO A 465 -3.43 15.71 13.16
N GLY A 466 -4.35 16.39 13.82
CA GLY A 466 -5.19 15.79 14.85
C GLY A 466 -4.62 15.79 16.27
N ARG A 467 -3.64 16.65 16.56
CA ARG A 467 -3.08 16.83 17.92
C ARG A 467 -4.11 17.25 18.97
N ASP A 468 -5.17 17.93 18.55
CA ASP A 468 -6.24 18.47 19.41
C ASP A 468 -7.58 17.73 19.20
N VAL A 469 -7.53 16.44 18.82
CA VAL A 469 -8.70 15.56 18.57
C VAL A 469 -9.11 14.81 19.82
#